data_AF-A0A103RVJ5-F1
#
_entry.id   AF-A0A103RVJ5-F1
#
_cell.length_a   1.000
_cell.length_b   1.000
_cell.length_c   1.000
_cell.angle_alpha   90.00
_cell.angle_beta   90.00
_cell.angle_gamma   90.00
#
_symmetry.space_group_name_H-M   'P 1'
#
loop_
_entity.id
_entity.type
_entity.pdbx_description
1 polymer ?
#
loop_
_entity_poly.entity_id
_entity_poly.type
_entity_poly.pdbx_seq_one_letter_code
_entity_poly.pdbx_strand_id
1 'polypeptide(L)'
;MLTDLLMRKILNILSARHRSGHAASTLETNALDVAIWSVAMLVDDRVAFESQAADVAEKLGAGAIDMLLSRLHMPTQPTPKTFESDTRGLGAWLAAWQFAIFEVLYHFRDSALDALREIAWGEYDWTQGNALEILVRLAAKGIGRELTIADFHRNFEHVSEEAKRYAVGPLLHRAKFDPEVAATVSELDSVREWREVVHELEGSKR
;
A
#
# COMPACT_ATOMS: atom_id res chain seq x y z
N MET A 1 -19.34 4.42 54.33
CA MET A 1 -20.28 4.06 53.25
C MET A 1 -20.23 5.17 52.19
N LEU A 2 -19.35 5.05 51.20
CA LEU A 2 -19.43 5.90 50.00
C LEU A 2 -20.65 5.44 49.21
N THR A 3 -21.62 6.34 49.07
CA THR A 3 -22.95 6.07 48.53
C THR A 3 -22.90 5.59 47.09
N ASP A 4 -23.66 4.54 46.82
CA ASP A 4 -23.92 3.85 45.53
C ASP A 4 -24.19 4.82 44.34
N LEU A 5 -24.65 6.04 44.64
CA LEU A 5 -24.88 7.12 43.68
C LEU A 5 -23.58 7.67 43.04
N LEU A 6 -22.47 7.73 43.78
CA LEU A 6 -21.19 8.24 43.30
C LEU A 6 -20.51 7.23 42.37
N MET A 7 -20.59 5.94 42.72
CA MET A 7 -20.12 4.82 41.89
C MET A 7 -20.87 4.75 40.56
N ARG A 8 -22.20 4.90 40.55
CA ARG A 8 -23.00 4.93 39.31
C ARG A 8 -22.67 6.12 38.40
N LYS A 9 -22.37 7.30 38.95
CA LYS A 9 -21.92 8.46 38.16
C LYS A 9 -20.55 8.22 37.53
N ILE A 10 -19.60 7.64 38.26
CA ILE A 10 -18.26 7.31 37.74
C ILE A 10 -18.36 6.23 36.65
N LEU A 11 -19.14 5.17 36.88
CA LEU A 11 -19.41 4.14 35.87
C LEU A 11 -20.07 4.73 34.61
N ASN A 12 -21.06 5.63 34.75
CA ASN A 12 -21.69 6.28 33.61
C ASN A 12 -20.73 7.19 32.83
N ILE A 13 -19.82 7.90 33.50
CA ILE A 13 -18.80 8.74 32.85
C ILE A 13 -17.77 7.87 32.11
N LEU A 14 -17.33 6.76 32.72
CA LEU A 14 -16.41 5.81 32.09
C LEU A 14 -17.06 5.07 30.91
N SER A 15 -18.32 4.66 31.03
CA SER A 15 -19.10 4.07 29.93
C SER A 15 -19.47 5.07 28.83
N ALA A 16 -19.61 6.36 29.15
CA ALA A 16 -19.80 7.41 28.15
C ALA A 16 -18.50 7.71 27.40
N ARG A 17 -17.36 7.80 28.11
CA ARG A 17 -16.03 7.94 27.48
C ARG A 17 -15.67 6.74 26.61
N HIS A 18 -15.98 5.52 27.06
CA HIS A 18 -15.77 4.30 26.26
C HIS A 18 -16.68 4.27 25.02
N ARG A 19 -17.93 4.75 25.10
CA ARG A 19 -18.82 4.85 23.93
C ARG A 19 -18.43 5.95 22.96
N SER A 20 -17.97 7.10 23.45
CA SER A 20 -17.46 8.19 22.60
C SER A 20 -16.15 7.81 21.90
N GLY A 21 -15.23 7.11 22.58
CA GLY A 21 -14.02 6.59 21.97
C GLY A 21 -14.30 5.51 20.92
N HIS A 22 -15.27 4.62 21.19
CA HIS A 22 -15.65 3.58 20.23
C HIS A 22 -16.40 4.14 19.01
N ALA A 23 -17.27 5.14 19.20
CA ALA A 23 -17.95 5.83 18.11
C ALA A 23 -17.00 6.65 17.23
N ALA A 24 -16.03 7.35 17.83
CA ALA A 24 -14.99 8.07 17.09
C ALA A 24 -14.11 7.10 16.29
N SER A 25 -13.65 6.01 16.91
CA SER A 25 -12.87 4.95 16.25
C SER A 25 -13.64 4.27 15.09
N THR A 26 -14.95 4.09 15.24
CA THR A 26 -15.82 3.53 14.19
C THR A 26 -16.02 4.53 13.04
N LEU A 27 -16.17 5.82 13.33
CA LEU A 27 -16.29 6.87 12.32
C LEU A 27 -14.98 7.08 11.54
N GLU A 28 -13.84 7.07 12.22
CA GLU A 28 -12.52 7.14 11.62
C GLU A 28 -12.23 5.92 10.74
N THR A 29 -12.60 4.72 11.19
CA THR A 29 -12.51 3.49 10.40
C THR A 29 -13.35 3.61 9.13
N ASN A 30 -14.61 4.04 9.24
CA ASN A 30 -15.48 4.18 8.08
C ASN A 30 -14.97 5.25 7.10
N ALA A 31 -14.39 6.35 7.58
CA ALA A 31 -13.85 7.40 6.73
C ALA A 31 -12.59 6.94 5.97
N LEU A 32 -11.69 6.22 6.65
CA LEU A 32 -10.50 5.63 6.02
C LEU A 32 -10.90 4.61 4.94
N ASP A 33 -11.84 3.74 5.26
CA ASP A 33 -12.30 2.71 4.34
C ASP A 33 -12.93 3.34 3.09
N VAL A 34 -13.72 4.41 3.25
CA VAL A 34 -14.27 5.19 2.13
C VAL A 34 -13.17 5.84 1.29
N ALA A 35 -12.11 6.34 1.92
CA ALA A 35 -10.99 6.95 1.22
C ALA A 35 -10.23 5.91 0.36
N ILE A 36 -9.87 4.76 0.93
CA ILE A 36 -9.22 3.67 0.19
C ILE A 36 -10.13 3.17 -0.93
N TRP A 37 -11.41 2.96 -0.63
CA TRP A 37 -12.42 2.56 -1.61
C TRP A 37 -12.50 3.51 -2.81
N SER A 38 -12.45 4.83 -2.56
CA SER A 38 -12.54 5.84 -3.62
C SER A 38 -11.38 5.74 -4.64
N VAL A 39 -10.20 5.33 -4.18
CA VAL A 39 -9.02 5.09 -5.03
C VAL A 39 -9.15 3.73 -5.70
N ALA A 40 -9.47 2.68 -4.95
CA ALA A 40 -9.52 1.29 -5.44
C ALA A 40 -10.54 1.09 -6.59
N MET A 41 -11.66 1.82 -6.57
CA MET A 41 -12.66 1.79 -7.65
C MET A 41 -12.13 2.28 -9.00
N LEU A 42 -11.02 3.01 -9.01
CA LEU A 42 -10.41 3.59 -10.21
C LEU A 42 -9.26 2.75 -10.76
N VAL A 43 -9.04 1.53 -10.27
CA VAL A 43 -7.86 0.69 -10.60
C VAL A 43 -7.61 0.49 -12.11
N ASP A 44 -8.64 0.58 -12.95
CA ASP A 44 -8.52 0.44 -14.41
C ASP A 44 -8.21 1.76 -15.14
N ASP A 45 -8.38 2.91 -14.49
CA ASP A 45 -8.03 4.23 -15.01
C ASP A 45 -6.82 4.78 -14.25
N ARG A 46 -5.63 4.52 -14.77
CA ARG A 46 -4.36 4.92 -14.13
C ARG A 46 -4.31 6.40 -13.77
N VAL A 47 -4.79 7.28 -14.66
CA VAL A 47 -4.68 8.73 -14.43
C VAL A 47 -5.61 9.15 -13.30
N ALA A 48 -6.86 8.66 -13.32
CA ALA A 48 -7.81 8.94 -12.25
C ALA A 48 -7.37 8.31 -10.91
N PHE A 49 -6.83 7.10 -10.95
CA PHE A 49 -6.32 6.37 -9.80
C PHE A 49 -5.19 7.12 -9.09
N GLU A 50 -4.14 7.50 -9.83
CA GLU A 50 -3.00 8.23 -9.28
C GLU A 50 -3.43 9.62 -8.74
N SER A 51 -4.31 10.33 -9.48
CA SER A 51 -4.85 11.62 -9.02
C SER A 51 -5.66 11.48 -7.73
N GLN A 52 -6.54 10.48 -7.63
CA GLN A 52 -7.36 10.26 -6.45
C GLN A 52 -6.53 9.82 -5.25
N ALA A 53 -5.48 9.01 -5.46
CA ALA A 53 -4.56 8.62 -4.40
C ALA A 53 -3.79 9.83 -3.83
N ALA A 54 -3.37 10.76 -4.69
CA ALA A 54 -2.75 12.01 -4.26
C ALA A 54 -3.70 12.86 -3.39
N ASP A 55 -4.95 13.06 -3.85
CA ASP A 55 -5.97 13.81 -3.11
C ASP A 55 -6.29 13.18 -1.75
N VAL A 56 -6.33 11.84 -1.68
CA VAL A 56 -6.55 11.10 -0.44
C VAL A 56 -5.34 11.25 0.49
N ALA A 57 -4.13 11.13 -0.03
CA ALA A 57 -2.91 11.32 0.77
C ALA A 57 -2.82 12.73 1.37
N GLU A 58 -3.16 13.76 0.60
CA GLU A 58 -3.18 15.15 1.09
C GLU A 58 -4.16 15.32 2.27
N LYS A 59 -5.34 14.70 2.17
CA LYS A 59 -6.38 14.79 3.21
C LYS A 59 -6.04 14.01 4.48
N LEU A 60 -5.47 12.82 4.34
CA LEU A 60 -5.14 11.94 5.47
C LEU A 60 -3.85 12.37 6.18
N GLY A 61 -2.85 12.80 5.41
CA GLY A 61 -1.51 13.07 5.91
C GLY A 61 -0.75 11.81 6.35
N ALA A 62 0.57 11.93 6.51
CA ALA A 62 1.45 10.81 6.84
C ALA A 62 1.17 10.18 8.22
N GLY A 63 0.46 10.86 9.12
CA GLY A 63 0.02 10.28 10.40
C GLY A 63 -0.95 9.10 10.24
N ALA A 64 -1.50 8.88 9.04
CA ALA A 64 -2.43 7.78 8.75
C ALA A 64 -1.75 6.48 8.31
N ILE A 65 -0.41 6.42 8.21
CA ILE A 65 0.33 5.25 7.71
C ILE A 65 -0.07 3.98 8.46
N ASP A 66 0.03 3.94 9.80
CA ASP A 66 -0.29 2.75 10.58
C ASP A 66 -1.74 2.27 10.37
N MET A 67 -2.67 3.22 10.25
CA MET A 67 -4.08 2.92 10.01
C MET A 67 -4.28 2.31 8.62
N LEU A 68 -3.63 2.86 7.58
CA LEU A 68 -3.66 2.32 6.21
C LEU A 68 -3.08 0.90 6.16
N LEU A 69 -1.94 0.67 6.82
CA LEU A 69 -1.32 -0.66 6.88
C LEU A 69 -2.23 -1.69 7.57
N SER A 70 -2.93 -1.29 8.64
CA SER A 70 -3.91 -2.14 9.32
C SER A 70 -5.10 -2.55 8.45
N ARG A 71 -5.25 -1.95 7.27
CA ARG A 71 -6.33 -2.22 6.31
C ARG A 71 -5.90 -3.03 5.10
N LEU A 72 -4.61 -3.34 4.92
CA LEU A 72 -4.10 -4.04 3.73
C LEU A 72 -4.86 -5.33 3.39
N HIS A 73 -5.25 -6.10 4.40
CA HIS A 73 -5.92 -7.39 4.25
C HIS A 73 -7.40 -7.36 4.63
N MET A 74 -7.98 -6.16 4.79
CA MET A 74 -9.35 -5.94 5.28
C MET A 74 -10.17 -5.05 4.33
N PRO A 75 -10.41 -5.47 3.08
CA PRO A 75 -11.22 -4.71 2.14
C PRO A 75 -12.68 -4.65 2.62
N THR A 76 -13.36 -3.53 2.33
CA THR A 76 -14.78 -3.37 2.70
C THR A 76 -15.65 -4.48 2.12
N GLN A 77 -16.64 -4.90 2.90
CA GLN A 77 -17.65 -5.87 2.51
C GLN A 77 -19.07 -5.25 2.62
N PRO A 78 -20.00 -5.56 1.70
CA PRO A 78 -19.79 -6.40 0.51
C PRO A 78 -18.93 -5.69 -0.55
N THR A 79 -18.31 -6.47 -1.43
CA THR A 79 -17.64 -5.90 -2.62
C THR A 79 -18.63 -5.05 -3.42
N PRO A 80 -18.22 -3.87 -3.92
CA PRO A 80 -19.11 -2.98 -4.65
C PRO A 80 -19.60 -3.63 -5.94
N LYS A 81 -20.90 -3.57 -6.22
CA LYS A 81 -21.47 -4.11 -7.47
C LYS A 81 -20.86 -3.48 -8.71
N THR A 82 -20.50 -2.20 -8.63
CA THR A 82 -19.84 -1.44 -9.70
C THR A 82 -18.41 -1.91 -10.00
N PHE A 83 -17.79 -2.69 -9.10
CA PHE A 83 -16.50 -3.33 -9.35
C PHE A 83 -16.64 -4.64 -10.15
N GLU A 84 -17.88 -5.12 -10.38
CA GLU A 84 -18.16 -6.33 -11.16
C GLU A 84 -17.45 -7.58 -10.59
N SER A 85 -17.45 -7.73 -9.26
CA SER A 85 -16.75 -8.82 -8.58
C SER A 85 -17.21 -10.23 -8.98
N ASP A 86 -18.44 -10.36 -9.47
CA ASP A 86 -18.96 -11.64 -9.99
C ASP A 86 -18.20 -12.09 -11.25
N THR A 87 -17.61 -11.15 -11.98
CA THR A 87 -16.78 -11.41 -13.17
C THR A 87 -15.29 -11.40 -12.84
N ARG A 88 -14.83 -10.51 -11.93
CA ARG A 88 -13.40 -10.35 -11.60
C ARG A 88 -12.90 -11.26 -10.48
N GLY A 89 -13.81 -11.81 -9.67
CA GLY A 89 -13.50 -12.59 -8.48
C GLY A 89 -13.14 -11.73 -7.26
N LEU A 90 -13.22 -12.35 -6.06
CA LEU A 90 -12.93 -11.68 -4.79
C LEU A 90 -11.46 -11.24 -4.65
N GLY A 91 -10.53 -11.99 -5.27
CA GLY A 91 -9.11 -11.65 -5.25
C GLY A 91 -8.79 -10.34 -5.99
N ALA A 92 -9.55 -10.01 -7.04
CA ALA A 92 -9.35 -8.75 -7.77
C ALA A 92 -9.71 -7.52 -6.92
N TRP A 93 -10.73 -7.63 -6.07
CA TRP A 93 -11.10 -6.52 -5.18
C TRP A 93 -10.03 -6.27 -4.12
N LEU A 94 -9.50 -7.35 -3.55
CA LEU A 94 -8.40 -7.26 -2.59
C LEU A 94 -7.13 -6.68 -3.20
N ALA A 95 -6.78 -7.08 -4.42
CA ALA A 95 -5.66 -6.49 -5.14
C ALA A 95 -5.87 -4.98 -5.38
N ALA A 96 -7.05 -4.57 -5.87
CA ALA A 96 -7.37 -3.15 -6.08
C ALA A 96 -7.29 -2.34 -4.78
N TRP A 97 -7.76 -2.93 -3.67
CA TRP A 97 -7.68 -2.35 -2.33
C TRP A 97 -6.23 -2.16 -1.85
N GLN A 98 -5.39 -3.18 -2.02
CA GLN A 98 -3.98 -3.11 -1.67
C GLN A 98 -3.25 -2.08 -2.54
N PHE A 99 -3.46 -2.09 -3.86
CA PHE A 99 -2.88 -1.10 -4.76
C PHE A 99 -3.26 0.32 -4.36
N ALA A 100 -4.52 0.56 -3.99
CA ALA A 100 -4.97 1.86 -3.51
C ALA A 100 -4.20 2.31 -2.26
N ILE A 101 -4.00 1.42 -1.29
CA ILE A 101 -3.22 1.73 -0.09
C ILE A 101 -1.78 2.08 -0.46
N PHE A 102 -1.10 1.26 -1.27
CA PHE A 102 0.29 1.51 -1.68
C PHE A 102 0.46 2.79 -2.50
N GLU A 103 -0.50 3.12 -3.35
CA GLU A 103 -0.47 4.38 -4.11
C GLU A 103 -0.65 5.59 -3.18
N VAL A 104 -1.52 5.50 -2.17
CA VAL A 104 -1.63 6.54 -1.14
C VAL A 104 -0.30 6.69 -0.36
N LEU A 105 0.33 5.56 0.01
CA LEU A 105 1.64 5.57 0.69
C LEU A 105 2.74 6.22 -0.17
N TYR A 106 2.74 6.01 -1.48
CA TYR A 106 3.68 6.66 -2.41
C TYR A 106 3.62 8.19 -2.30
N HIS A 107 2.43 8.76 -2.12
CA HIS A 107 2.25 10.19 -1.96
C HIS A 107 2.69 10.75 -0.59
N PHE A 108 2.95 9.91 0.40
CA PHE A 108 3.60 10.32 1.66
C PHE A 108 5.12 10.45 1.57
N ARG A 109 5.72 10.05 0.43
CA ARG A 109 7.13 10.26 0.10
C ARG A 109 8.05 9.68 1.18
N ASP A 110 9.00 10.48 1.69
CA ASP A 110 9.98 10.09 2.71
C ASP A 110 9.33 9.51 3.97
N SER A 111 8.12 9.97 4.32
CA SER A 111 7.44 9.54 5.55
C SER A 111 7.00 8.07 5.51
N ALA A 112 6.84 7.48 4.32
CA ALA A 112 6.43 6.09 4.16
C ALA A 112 7.62 5.11 4.04
N LEU A 113 8.86 5.61 3.95
CA LEU A 113 10.02 4.76 3.64
C LEU A 113 10.21 3.62 4.64
N ASP A 114 10.14 3.91 5.94
CA ASP A 114 10.36 2.88 6.97
C ASP A 114 9.29 1.78 6.91
N ALA A 115 8.02 2.18 6.85
CA ALA A 115 6.89 1.26 6.67
C ALA A 115 7.01 0.39 5.40
N LEU A 116 7.36 1.01 4.26
CA LEU A 116 7.52 0.28 3.00
C LEU A 116 8.70 -0.70 3.05
N ARG A 117 9.80 -0.34 3.72
CA ARG A 117 10.96 -1.22 3.90
C ARG A 117 10.63 -2.40 4.82
N GLU A 118 9.89 -2.16 5.90
CA GLU A 118 9.43 -3.22 6.80
C GLU A 118 8.60 -4.27 6.05
N ILE A 119 7.70 -3.82 5.16
CA ILE A 119 6.92 -4.74 4.33
C ILE A 119 7.81 -5.43 3.30
N ALA A 120 8.57 -4.67 2.51
CA ALA A 120 9.35 -5.18 1.38
C ALA A 120 10.40 -6.23 1.79
N TRP A 121 11.01 -6.07 2.96
CA TRP A 121 12.14 -6.88 3.42
C TRP A 121 11.84 -7.70 4.69
N GLY A 122 10.60 -7.64 5.18
CA GLY A 122 10.15 -8.37 6.37
C GLY A 122 9.77 -9.82 6.09
N GLU A 123 8.95 -10.39 6.97
CA GLU A 123 8.38 -11.72 6.75
C GLU A 123 7.54 -11.75 5.48
N TYR A 124 7.51 -12.92 4.81
CA TYR A 124 6.79 -13.09 3.56
C TYR A 124 5.31 -12.72 3.70
N ASP A 125 4.90 -11.73 2.92
CA ASP A 125 3.53 -11.27 2.75
C ASP A 125 3.34 -11.00 1.24
N TRP A 126 2.22 -11.44 0.67
CA TRP A 126 1.81 -11.18 -0.73
C TRP A 126 1.88 -9.70 -1.16
N THR A 127 1.90 -8.75 -0.22
CA THR A 127 2.08 -7.32 -0.50
C THR A 127 3.54 -6.87 -0.65
N GLN A 128 4.52 -7.76 -0.41
CA GLN A 128 5.96 -7.47 -0.61
C GLN A 128 6.26 -6.90 -1.99
N GLY A 129 5.67 -7.48 -3.04
CA GLY A 129 5.84 -7.01 -4.41
C GLY A 129 5.40 -5.56 -4.60
N ASN A 130 4.30 -5.16 -3.97
CA ASN A 130 3.79 -3.78 -4.04
C ASN A 130 4.73 -2.82 -3.31
N ALA A 131 5.22 -3.19 -2.12
CA ALA A 131 6.14 -2.36 -1.38
C ALA A 131 7.47 -2.12 -2.14
N LEU A 132 8.01 -3.18 -2.75
CA LEU A 132 9.19 -3.11 -3.62
C LEU A 132 8.96 -2.19 -4.83
N GLU A 133 7.80 -2.29 -5.47
CA GLU A 133 7.39 -1.43 -6.59
C GLU A 133 7.40 0.06 -6.20
N ILE A 134 6.77 0.39 -5.07
CA ILE A 134 6.72 1.76 -4.56
C ILE A 134 8.12 2.27 -4.17
N LEU A 135 8.95 1.45 -3.53
CA LEU A 135 10.32 1.84 -3.16
C LEU A 135 11.16 2.22 -4.39
N VAL A 136 11.03 1.47 -5.50
CA VAL A 136 11.74 1.81 -6.76
C VAL A 136 11.20 3.12 -7.36
N ARG A 137 9.88 3.34 -7.34
CA ARG A 137 9.28 4.59 -7.80
C ARG A 137 9.72 5.80 -6.97
N LEU A 138 9.82 5.66 -5.64
CA LEU A 138 10.34 6.70 -4.76
C LEU A 138 11.83 6.96 -5.04
N ALA A 139 12.63 5.91 -5.20
CA ALA A 139 14.04 6.01 -5.55
C ALA A 139 14.26 6.71 -6.91
N ALA A 140 13.35 6.50 -7.87
CA ALA A 140 13.35 7.22 -9.15
C ALA A 140 13.14 8.74 -8.98
N LYS A 141 12.38 9.16 -7.97
CA LYS A 141 12.22 10.57 -7.56
C LYS A 141 13.34 11.08 -6.64
N GLY A 142 14.40 10.30 -6.43
CA GLY A 142 15.52 10.63 -5.55
C GLY A 142 15.23 10.45 -4.06
N ILE A 143 14.06 9.89 -3.69
CA ILE A 143 13.65 9.69 -2.30
C ILE A 143 14.19 8.35 -1.80
N GLY A 144 15.04 8.36 -0.78
CA GLY A 144 15.64 7.15 -0.22
C GLY A 144 16.47 6.32 -1.20
N ARG A 145 16.91 6.91 -2.33
CA ARG A 145 17.45 6.20 -3.48
C ARG A 145 18.61 5.28 -3.13
N GLU A 146 19.65 5.81 -2.50
CA GLU A 146 20.88 5.06 -2.21
C GLU A 146 20.60 3.88 -1.29
N LEU A 147 19.72 4.08 -0.30
CA LEU A 147 19.31 3.03 0.62
C LEU A 147 18.47 1.95 -0.08
N THR A 148 17.52 2.35 -0.93
CA THR A 148 16.71 1.42 -1.73
C THR A 148 17.60 0.56 -2.62
N ILE A 149 18.48 1.16 -3.43
CA ILE A 149 19.39 0.41 -4.31
C ILE A 149 20.26 -0.56 -3.49
N ALA A 150 20.80 -0.10 -2.37
CA ALA A 150 21.62 -0.93 -1.51
C ALA A 150 20.85 -2.10 -0.86
N ASP A 151 19.56 -1.92 -0.54
CA ASP A 151 18.72 -3.02 -0.05
C ASP A 151 18.43 -4.06 -1.12
N PHE A 152 18.15 -3.63 -2.35
CA PHE A 152 17.94 -4.58 -3.46
C PHE A 152 19.17 -5.47 -3.65
N HIS A 153 20.38 -4.91 -3.58
CA HIS A 153 21.60 -5.71 -3.61
C HIS A 153 21.75 -6.70 -2.44
N ARG A 154 21.26 -6.36 -1.25
CA ARG A 154 21.42 -7.18 -0.04
C ARG A 154 20.35 -8.25 0.11
N ASN A 155 19.11 -7.93 -0.24
CA ASN A 155 17.94 -8.66 0.22
C ASN A 155 17.13 -9.28 -0.91
N PHE A 156 17.25 -8.77 -2.15
CA PHE A 156 16.35 -9.17 -3.24
C PHE A 156 16.48 -10.66 -3.59
N GLU A 157 17.65 -11.28 -3.36
CA GLU A 157 17.81 -12.72 -3.55
C GLU A 157 16.88 -13.58 -2.69
N HIS A 158 16.51 -13.09 -1.49
CA HIS A 158 15.67 -13.79 -0.53
C HIS A 158 14.16 -13.54 -0.72
N VAL A 159 13.79 -12.59 -1.58
CA VAL A 159 12.38 -12.32 -1.91
C VAL A 159 11.81 -13.51 -2.70
N SER A 160 10.55 -13.86 -2.45
CA SER A 160 9.90 -14.95 -3.20
C SER A 160 9.79 -14.63 -4.69
N GLU A 161 9.87 -15.65 -5.55
CA GLU A 161 9.76 -15.46 -7.01
C GLU A 161 8.45 -14.78 -7.43
N GLU A 162 7.37 -15.06 -6.72
CA GLU A 162 6.08 -14.42 -6.95
C GLU A 162 6.13 -12.92 -6.66
N ALA A 163 6.66 -12.53 -5.49
CA ALA A 163 6.79 -11.12 -5.12
C ALA A 163 7.76 -10.37 -6.05
N LYS A 164 8.86 -11.01 -6.48
CA LYS A 164 9.78 -10.43 -7.47
C LYS A 164 9.05 -10.09 -8.77
N ARG A 165 8.25 -11.02 -9.31
CA ARG A 165 7.49 -10.80 -10.56
C ARG A 165 6.43 -9.71 -10.41
N TYR A 166 5.72 -9.69 -9.29
CA TYR A 166 4.74 -8.66 -8.99
C TYR A 166 5.34 -7.26 -8.87
N ALA A 167 6.58 -7.14 -8.38
CA ALA A 167 7.29 -5.86 -8.35
C ALA A 167 7.84 -5.45 -9.74
N VAL A 168 8.56 -6.35 -10.40
CA VAL A 168 9.34 -6.02 -11.62
C VAL A 168 8.43 -5.76 -12.83
N GLY A 169 7.35 -6.54 -12.99
CA GLY A 169 6.45 -6.41 -14.15
C GLY A 169 5.86 -5.00 -14.33
N PRO A 170 5.21 -4.42 -13.31
CA PRO A 170 4.72 -3.05 -13.34
C PRO A 170 5.82 -2.01 -13.60
N LEU A 171 7.00 -2.17 -12.99
CA LEU A 171 8.13 -1.25 -13.19
C LEU A 171 8.64 -1.24 -14.62
N LEU A 172 8.79 -2.42 -15.24
CA LEU A 172 9.15 -2.53 -16.67
C LEU A 172 8.09 -1.89 -17.57
N HIS A 173 6.81 -2.02 -17.23
CA HIS A 173 5.75 -1.36 -17.98
C HIS A 173 5.82 0.16 -17.83
N ARG A 174 6.01 0.67 -16.61
CA ARG A 174 6.11 2.10 -16.31
C ARG A 174 7.35 2.74 -16.93
N ALA A 175 8.50 2.05 -16.93
CA ALA A 175 9.76 2.49 -17.53
C ALA A 175 9.66 2.82 -19.03
N LYS A 176 8.64 2.29 -19.75
CA LYS A 176 8.38 2.65 -21.15
C LYS A 176 7.94 4.10 -21.33
N PHE A 177 7.42 4.73 -20.29
CA PHE A 177 6.81 6.05 -20.33
C PHE A 177 7.38 7.03 -19.28
N ASP A 178 8.12 6.53 -18.28
CA ASP A 178 8.76 7.34 -17.24
C ASP A 178 10.30 7.15 -17.27
N PRO A 179 11.06 8.14 -17.78
CA PRO A 179 12.52 8.05 -17.88
C PRO A 179 13.26 7.91 -16.54
N GLU A 180 12.72 8.46 -15.45
CA GLU A 180 13.37 8.38 -14.13
C GLU A 180 13.23 6.96 -13.56
N VAL A 181 12.06 6.36 -13.76
CA VAL A 181 11.84 4.93 -13.44
C VAL A 181 12.72 4.07 -14.33
N ALA A 182 12.82 4.36 -15.63
CA ALA A 182 13.69 3.63 -16.56
C ALA A 182 15.16 3.64 -16.13
N ALA A 183 15.68 4.79 -15.72
CA ALA A 183 17.05 4.91 -15.22
C ALA A 183 17.28 4.08 -13.96
N THR A 184 16.31 4.07 -13.03
CA THR A 184 16.39 3.31 -11.78
C THR A 184 16.28 1.79 -12.03
N VAL A 185 15.39 1.38 -12.92
CA VAL A 185 15.27 -0.01 -13.38
C VAL A 185 16.58 -0.49 -14.03
N SER A 186 17.20 0.34 -14.87
CA SER A 186 18.47 0.00 -15.50
C SER A 186 19.63 -0.09 -14.50
N GLU A 187 19.64 0.74 -13.46
CA GLU A 187 20.63 0.62 -12.39
C GLU A 187 20.49 -0.71 -11.63
N LEU A 188 19.25 -1.15 -11.39
CA LEU A 188 18.95 -2.44 -10.75
C LEU A 188 19.35 -3.65 -11.61
N ASP A 189 19.70 -3.48 -12.89
CA ASP A 189 20.29 -4.57 -13.70
C ASP A 189 21.62 -5.09 -13.12
N SER A 190 22.24 -4.33 -12.22
CA SER A 190 23.42 -4.77 -11.46
C SER A 190 23.09 -5.82 -10.37
N VAL A 191 21.82 -5.97 -9.98
CA VAL A 191 21.32 -7.02 -9.09
C VAL A 191 21.01 -8.27 -9.93
N ARG A 192 21.64 -9.40 -9.60
CA ARG A 192 21.58 -10.61 -10.44
C ARG A 192 20.15 -11.14 -10.59
N GLU A 193 19.45 -11.31 -9.47
CA GLU A 193 18.10 -11.88 -9.42
C GLU A 193 17.07 -10.94 -10.05
N TRP A 194 17.31 -9.62 -10.01
CA TRP A 194 16.51 -8.65 -10.76
C TRP A 194 16.62 -8.92 -12.27
N ARG A 195 17.85 -9.01 -12.78
CA ARG A 195 18.11 -9.26 -14.21
C ARG A 195 17.51 -10.58 -14.68
N GLU A 196 17.58 -11.62 -13.85
CA GLU A 196 16.95 -12.92 -14.14
C GLU A 196 15.43 -12.78 -14.32
N VAL A 197 14.75 -12.07 -13.40
CA VAL A 197 13.30 -11.83 -13.50
C VAL A 197 12.93 -10.96 -14.69
N VAL A 198 13.71 -9.91 -15.00
CA VAL A 198 13.51 -9.10 -16.20
C VAL A 198 13.58 -9.98 -17.45
N HIS A 199 14.60 -10.83 -17.56
CA HIS A 199 14.77 -11.73 -18.69
C HIS A 199 13.60 -12.71 -18.84
N GLU A 200 13.11 -13.29 -17.73
CA GLU A 200 11.93 -14.15 -17.74
C GLU A 200 10.69 -13.41 -18.26
N LEU A 201 10.43 -12.20 -17.77
CA LEU A 201 9.24 -11.42 -18.10
C LEU A 201 9.26 -10.88 -19.53
N GLU A 202 10.43 -10.61 -20.10
CA GLU A 202 10.59 -10.21 -21.50
C GLU A 202 10.61 -11.41 -22.46
N GLY A 203 11.21 -12.53 -22.03
CA GLY A 203 11.24 -13.79 -22.79
C GLY A 203 9.88 -14.46 -22.91
N SER A 204 9.03 -14.35 -21.89
CA SER A 204 7.65 -14.89 -21.90
C SER A 204 6.67 -14.12 -22.81
N LYS A 205 7.10 -13.02 -23.45
CA LYS A 205 6.28 -12.22 -24.38
C LYS A 205 6.49 -12.60 -25.85
N ARG A 206 7.19 -13.70 -26.13
CA ARG A 206 7.36 -14.29 -27.47
C ARG A 206 6.46 -15.51 -27.65
#